data_AF-A0A7C2ATX2-F1
#
_entry.id   AF-A0A7C2ATX2-F1
#
_cell.length_a   1.000
_cell.length_b   1.000
_cell.length_c   1.000
_cell.angle_alpha   90.00
_cell.angle_beta   90.00
_cell.angle_gamma   90.00
#
_symmetry.space_group_name_H-M   'P 1'
#
loop_
_entity.id
_entity.type
_entity.pdbx_description
1 polymer ?
#
loop_
_entity_poly.entity_id
_entity_poly.type
_entity_poly.pdbx_seq_one_letter_code
_entity_poly.pdbx_strand_id
1 'polypeptide(L)' 'MKTYLKILFNSEGYSPSEIKDLLMNMGFKATKGNYDFVYEWNEESVDIEELIWFADKVHSVLKNSK' A
#
# COMPACT_ATOMS: atom_id res chain seq x y z
N MET A 1 -14.42 -5.13 2.54
CA MET A 1 -14.12 -3.68 2.52
C MET A 1 -12.93 -3.39 1.58
N LYS A 2 -12.69 -2.13 1.15
CA LYS A 2 -11.52 -1.77 0.29
C LYS A 2 -10.74 -0.59 0.87
N THR A 3 -9.41 -0.68 0.85
CA THR A 3 -8.49 0.43 1.14
C THR A 3 -7.76 0.81 -0.14
N TYR A 4 -7.82 2.09 -0.51
CA TYR A 4 -7.12 2.61 -1.68
C TYR A 4 -5.88 3.38 -1.26
N LEU A 5 -4.79 3.22 -2.01
CA LEU A 5 -3.53 3.90 -1.77
C LEU A 5 -3.17 4.78 -2.98
N LYS A 6 -2.67 5.97 -2.66
CA LYS A 6 -2.02 6.87 -3.61
C LYS A 6 -0.60 7.11 -3.13
N ILE A 7 0.37 7.02 -4.03
CA ILE A 7 1.79 7.14 -3.70
C ILE A 7 2.38 8.33 -4.42
N LEU A 8 3.22 9.08 -3.71
CA LEU A 8 4.05 10.11 -4.30
C LEU A 8 5.50 9.62 -4.29
N PHE A 9 6.16 9.74 -5.44
CA PHE A 9 7.55 9.35 -5.60
C PHE A 9 8.45 10.57 -5.55
N ASN A 10 9.62 10.40 -4.94
CA ASN A 10 10.73 11.36 -4.98
C ASN A 10 11.81 10.80 -5.92
N SER A 11 12.45 11.65 -6.72
CA SER A 11 13.56 11.27 -7.61
C SER A 11 14.76 10.67 -6.88
N GLU A 12 14.93 10.94 -5.59
CA GLU A 12 16.01 10.40 -4.75
C GLU A 12 15.59 9.18 -3.91
N GLY A 13 14.33 8.76 -4.00
CA GLY A 13 13.83 7.57 -3.32
C GLY A 13 14.00 6.29 -4.12
N TYR A 14 13.47 5.19 -3.58
CA TYR A 14 13.41 3.90 -4.26
C TYR A 14 12.59 3.97 -5.55
N SER A 15 12.92 3.09 -6.49
CA SER A 15 12.26 3.13 -7.80
C SER A 15 10.77 2.77 -7.68
N PRO A 16 9.89 3.36 -8.51
CA PRO A 16 8.47 2.99 -8.52
C PRO A 16 8.22 1.49 -8.76
N SER A 17 9.11 0.82 -9.51
CA SER A 17 9.07 -0.62 -9.71
C SER A 17 9.25 -1.42 -8.41
N GLU A 18 10.25 -1.08 -7.61
CA GLU A 18 10.53 -1.76 -6.33
C GLU A 18 9.40 -1.55 -5.34
N ILE A 19 8.90 -0.32 -5.24
CA ILE A 19 7.76 0.01 -4.38
C ILE A 19 6.51 -0.75 -4.79
N LYS A 20 6.24 -0.85 -6.10
CA LYS A 20 5.12 -1.63 -6.63
C LYS A 20 5.25 -3.11 -6.24
N ASP A 21 6.43 -3.71 -6.38
CA ASP A 21 6.64 -5.13 -6.04
C ASP A 21 6.45 -5.38 -4.53
N LEU A 22 6.95 -4.48 -3.67
CA LEU A 22 6.76 -4.58 -2.21
C LEU A 22 5.28 -4.53 -1.81
N LEU A 23 4.53 -3.57 -2.37
CA LEU A 23 3.11 -3.43 -2.05
C LEU A 23 2.29 -4.60 -2.58
N MET A 24 2.60 -5.10 -3.78
CA MET A 24 1.96 -6.30 -4.32
C MET A 24 2.23 -7.54 -3.46
N ASN A 25 3.44 -7.68 -2.92
CA ASN A 25 3.77 -8.74 -1.96
C ASN A 25 3.00 -8.62 -0.63
N MET A 26 2.55 -7.42 -0.26
CA MET A 26 1.65 -7.20 0.88
C MET A 26 0.18 -7.50 0.57
N GLY A 27 -0.15 -7.87 -0.68
CA GLY A 27 -1.52 -8.18 -1.11
C GLY A 27 -2.26 -7.01 -1.76
N PHE A 28 -1.61 -5.87 -1.98
CA PHE A 28 -2.20 -4.83 -2.83
C PHE A 28 -2.29 -5.28 -4.29
N LYS A 29 -3.31 -4.78 -4.98
CA LYS A 29 -3.45 -4.90 -6.43
C LYS A 29 -3.18 -3.53 -7.05
N ALA A 30 -2.33 -3.48 -8.06
CA ALA A 30 -2.10 -2.27 -8.83
C ALA A 30 -3.37 -1.90 -9.62
N THR A 31 -3.69 -0.61 -9.65
CA THR A 31 -4.86 -0.08 -10.37
C THR A 31 -4.44 0.96 -11.39
N LYS A 32 -5.37 1.33 -12.28
CA LYS A 32 -5.22 2.45 -13.20
C LYS A 32 -6.28 3.51 -12.87
N GLY A 33 -5.91 4.79 -12.88
CA GLY A 33 -6.83 5.90 -12.65
C GLY A 33 -6.51 6.70 -11.41
N ASN A 34 -7.53 7.02 -10.61
CA ASN A 34 -7.40 7.96 -9.49
C ASN A 34 -6.57 7.43 -8.31
N TYR A 35 -6.35 6.12 -8.22
CA TYR A 35 -5.55 5.48 -7.18
C TYR A 35 -4.53 4.56 -7.83
N ASP A 36 -3.42 4.36 -7.15
CA ASP A 36 -2.30 3.56 -7.64
C ASP A 36 -2.46 2.09 -7.23
N PHE A 37 -3.03 1.84 -6.04
CA PHE A 37 -3.27 0.50 -5.53
C PHE A 37 -4.59 0.38 -4.76
N VAL A 38 -5.08 -0.85 -4.66
CA VAL A 38 -6.21 -1.25 -3.81
C VAL A 38 -5.87 -2.50 -3.01
N TYR A 39 -6.24 -2.51 -1.74
CA TYR A 39 -6.26 -3.71 -0.89
C TYR A 39 -7.71 -4.11 -0.65
N GLU A 40 -8.02 -5.37 -0.91
CA GLU A 40 -9.35 -5.93 -0.72
C GLU A 40 -9.35 -6.77 0.56
N TRP A 41 -10.09 -6.30 1.56
CA TRP A 41 -10.25 -7.01 2.82
C TRP A 41 -11.24 -8.17 2.64
N ASN A 42 -10.94 -9.31 3.25
CA ASN A 42 -11.84 -10.46 3.28
C ASN A 42 -13.06 -10.24 4.18
N GLU A 43 -13.02 -9.22 5.04
CA GLU A 43 -14.09 -8.88 5.97
C GLU A 43 -15.00 -7.78 5.41
N GLU A 44 -16.28 -7.82 5.80
CA GLU A 44 -17.28 -6.85 5.36
C GLU A 44 -17.02 -5.45 5.97
N SER A 45 -16.53 -5.40 7.21
CA SER A 45 -16.12 -4.19 7.93
C SER A 45 -14.72 -4.35 8.51
N VAL A 46 -13.97 -3.26 8.61
CA VAL A 46 -12.65 -3.17 9.24
C VAL A 46 -12.71 -1.99 10.19
N ASP A 47 -12.25 -2.16 11.42
CA ASP A 47 -12.26 -1.07 12.40
C ASP A 47 -11.09 -0.09 12.18
N ILE A 48 -11.07 1.00 12.96
CA ILE A 48 -10.06 2.05 12.78
C ILE A 48 -8.69 1.53 13.22
N GLU A 49 -8.62 0.76 14.29
CA GLU A 49 -7.39 0.20 14.84
C GLU A 49 -6.69 -0.72 13.83
N GLU A 50 -7.43 -1.57 13.14
CA GLU A 50 -6.94 -2.43 12.06
C GLU A 50 -6.46 -1.63 10.85
N LEU A 51 -7.17 -0.57 10.47
CA LEU A 51 -6.75 0.33 9.39
C LEU A 51 -5.42 1.03 9.73
N ILE A 52 -5.26 1.51 10.96
CA ILE A 52 -4.03 2.15 11.43
C ILE A 52 -2.88 1.14 11.47
N TRP A 53 -3.11 -0.05 12.04
CA TRP A 53 -2.12 -1.13 12.04
C TRP A 53 -1.66 -1.49 10.63
N PHE A 54 -2.58 -1.53 9.67
CA PHE A 54 -2.23 -1.82 8.28
C PHE A 54 -1.42 -0.69 7.64
N ALA A 55 -1.77 0.57 7.92
CA ALA A 55 -0.98 1.72 7.49
C ALA A 55 0.45 1.69 8.07
N ASP A 56 0.61 1.31 9.34
CA ASP A 56 1.91 1.15 9.99
C ASP A 56 2.76 0.04 9.35
N LYS A 57 2.12 -1.06 8.92
CA LYS A 57 2.80 -2.10 8.15
C LYS A 57 3.28 -1.59 6.80
N VAL A 58 2.43 -0.84 6.08
CA VAL A 58 2.81 -0.22 4.80
C VAL A 58 4.00 0.70 5.01
N HIS A 59 3.93 1.59 6.00
CA HIS A 59 5.04 2.49 6.35
C HIS A 59 6.33 1.70 6.64
N SER A 60 6.24 0.65 7.45
CA SER A 60 7.40 -0.15 7.87
C SER A 60 8.07 -0.88 6.70
N VAL A 61 7.27 -1.43 5.76
CA VAL A 61 7.78 -2.09 4.56
C VAL A 61 8.46 -1.09 3.64
N LEU A 62 7.86 0.09 3.43
CA LEU A 62 8.42 1.12 2.57
C LEU A 62 9.68 1.78 3.17
N LYS A 63 9.77 1.93 4.49
CA LYS A 63 10.94 2.51 5.17
C LYS A 63 12.21 1.65 5.02
N ASN A 64 12.06 0.33 4.99
CA ASN A 64 13.18 -0.62 4.98
C ASN A 64 13.52 -1.16 3.57
N SER A 65 13.01 -0.51 2.52
CA SER A 65 13.08 -1.02 1.16
C SER A 65 14.45 -0.83 0.50
N LYS A 66 15.51 -1.53 0.95
CA LYS A 66 16.92 -1.41 0.49
C LYS A 66 17.19 -1.09 -0.98
#